data_AF-A0A1F4R8Z0-F1
#
_entry.id   AF-A0A1F4R8Z0-F1
#
_cell.length_a   1.000
_cell.length_b   1.000
_cell.length_c   1.000
_cell.angle_alpha   90.00
_cell.angle_beta   90.00
_cell.angle_gamma   90.00
#
_symmetry.space_group_name_H-M   'P 1'
#
loop_
_entity.id
_entity.type
_entity.pdbx_description
1 polymer ?
#
loop_
_entity_poly.entity_id
_entity_poly.type
_entity_poly.pdbx_seq_one_letter_code
_entity_poly.pdbx_strand_id
1 'polypeptide(L)'
;MDNLKRLIPRLKGKKILVFGDLMLDEHVWSKVSRISPEAPVPIADVSNINHVPGGCGNVAANVAALGGSPFLIGIIGRDSSGNKLRKALAVSRISTKHIIVDTKRPTILKSRIIAGSQHLLRIDREDRTVLSPDSINTIARRLQNLIPKVDAIIISDYGKGAITEKTAQLAIGLARKYKKPVAVDPKGVNYSKYSGATIITPNLREAAIATRRIVINEKSLIETGKILRQLARADYVLITRGRDGMSLFSRNNVTYLPAIPREVYDITGAGDTVIATLALAMCAGAGIINAAMLANTAASVVVEKIGTAPCFREELEQALEGHEPITRKIKLHLEISAIVKRLKIEGAKIIFTNGCFDLLHLGHVRYLREAKKMGDILIIGLNSDDSVRKLKGKDRPYISEMERAEILASLECVDYVTIFSEQRPDNLIKLVKPDIHVKGGDYKIDRLPEKKLVESLGGKVVVITPIKGKSTTNIVERILNKK
;
A
#
# COMPACT_ATOMS: atom_id res chain seq x y z
N MET A 1 2.74 -13.20 -6.52
CA MET A 1 3.03 -12.52 -5.24
C MET A 1 3.79 -13.43 -4.26
N ASP A 2 3.69 -14.76 -4.35
CA ASP A 2 4.38 -15.68 -3.43
C ASP A 2 5.90 -15.53 -3.38
N ASN A 3 6.53 -15.18 -4.51
CA ASN A 3 7.97 -14.87 -4.53
C ASN A 3 8.32 -13.61 -3.70
N LEU A 4 7.43 -12.62 -3.66
CA LEU A 4 7.63 -11.41 -2.84
C LEU A 4 7.44 -11.70 -1.35
N LYS A 5 6.45 -12.55 -0.99
CA LYS A 5 6.23 -12.96 0.40
C LYS A 5 7.46 -13.65 1.00
N ARG A 6 8.13 -14.51 0.23
CA ARG A 6 9.38 -15.18 0.65
C ARG A 6 10.53 -14.21 0.97
N LEU A 7 10.46 -12.95 0.53
CA LEU A 7 11.47 -11.94 0.84
C LEU A 7 11.24 -11.27 2.19
N ILE A 8 10.00 -11.22 2.71
CA ILE A 8 9.69 -10.47 3.94
C ILE A 8 10.47 -10.99 5.16
N PRO A 9 10.52 -12.32 5.43
CA PRO A 9 11.32 -12.83 6.54
C PRO A 9 12.82 -12.48 6.42
N ARG A 10 13.32 -12.31 5.19
CA ARG A 10 14.74 -11.98 4.91
C ARG A 10 15.10 -10.52 5.18
N LEU A 11 14.10 -9.65 5.35
CA LEU A 11 14.33 -8.25 5.75
C LEU A 11 14.77 -8.16 7.22
N LYS A 12 14.38 -9.15 8.04
CA LYS A 12 14.61 -9.15 9.48
C LYS A 12 16.09 -9.05 9.82
N GLY A 13 16.44 -8.11 10.68
CA GLY A 13 17.80 -7.96 11.22
C GLY A 13 18.82 -7.33 10.25
N LYS A 14 18.43 -7.02 9.01
CA LYS A 14 19.31 -6.33 8.05
C LYS A 14 19.71 -4.95 8.57
N LYS A 15 20.99 -4.67 8.61
CA LYS A 15 21.56 -3.43 9.16
C LYS A 15 21.59 -2.36 8.07
N ILE A 16 20.84 -1.29 8.23
CA ILE A 16 20.77 -0.21 7.23
C ILE A 16 21.33 1.07 7.82
N LEU A 17 22.34 1.66 7.19
CA LEU A 17 22.80 2.99 7.53
C LEU A 17 21.92 4.02 6.83
N VAL A 18 21.15 4.79 7.59
CA VAL A 18 20.40 5.93 7.10
C VAL A 18 21.20 7.19 7.42
N PHE A 19 21.64 7.89 6.39
CA PHE A 19 22.41 9.12 6.47
C PHE A 19 21.65 10.25 5.77
N GLY A 20 21.37 11.34 6.48
CA GLY A 20 20.57 12.41 5.88
C GLY A 20 20.23 13.57 6.80
N ASP A 21 19.39 14.44 6.28
CA ASP A 21 18.81 15.56 7.01
C ASP A 21 17.74 15.05 7.99
N LEU A 22 17.96 15.28 9.29
CA LEU A 22 17.08 14.84 10.35
C LEU A 22 16.19 15.99 10.81
N MET A 23 14.90 15.73 10.99
CA MET A 23 13.93 16.74 11.40
C MET A 23 12.88 16.17 12.36
N LEU A 24 12.22 17.05 13.09
CA LEU A 24 11.06 16.75 13.91
C LEU A 24 9.80 17.20 13.19
N ASP A 25 8.89 16.27 12.94
CA ASP A 25 7.53 16.59 12.50
C ASP A 25 6.65 16.72 13.75
N GLU A 26 5.96 17.85 13.87
CA GLU A 26 5.04 18.14 14.97
C GLU A 26 3.62 18.28 14.41
N HIS A 27 2.71 17.43 14.88
CA HIS A 27 1.30 17.47 14.51
C HIS A 27 0.50 18.10 15.66
N VAL A 28 -0.01 19.30 15.43
CA VAL A 28 -0.83 20.06 16.37
C VAL A 28 -2.28 19.88 15.97
N TRP A 29 -2.97 18.97 16.66
CA TRP A 29 -4.39 18.71 16.47
C TRP A 29 -5.20 19.78 17.20
N SER A 30 -6.15 20.37 16.48
CA SER A 30 -6.97 21.46 17.00
C SER A 30 -8.42 21.36 16.53
N LYS A 31 -9.29 22.08 17.23
CA LYS A 31 -10.65 22.38 16.79
C LYS A 31 -10.72 23.84 16.39
N VAL A 32 -11.45 24.13 15.31
CA VAL A 32 -11.76 25.50 14.90
C VAL A 32 -13.23 25.73 15.15
N SER A 33 -13.54 26.57 16.14
CA SER A 33 -14.92 26.89 16.53
C SER A 33 -15.30 28.35 16.27
N ARG A 34 -14.32 29.23 16.10
CA ARG A 34 -14.50 30.68 15.96
C ARG A 34 -13.39 31.33 15.14
N ILE A 35 -13.68 32.51 14.61
CA ILE A 35 -12.73 33.40 13.92
C ILE A 35 -12.14 34.38 14.94
N SER A 36 -10.89 34.80 14.74
CA SER A 36 -10.23 35.77 15.61
C SER A 36 -10.89 37.15 15.52
N PRO A 37 -11.07 37.87 16.65
CA PRO A 37 -11.51 39.26 16.63
C PRO A 37 -10.40 40.23 16.15
N GLU A 38 -9.15 39.77 16.12
CA GLU A 38 -7.98 40.60 15.75
C GLU A 38 -7.72 40.61 14.23
N ALA A 39 -8.09 39.53 13.53
CA ALA A 39 -7.91 39.37 12.09
C ALA A 39 -8.87 38.28 11.57
N PRO A 40 -9.24 38.29 10.27
CA PRO A 40 -10.13 37.29 9.67
C PRO A 40 -9.43 35.93 9.48
N VAL A 41 -8.91 35.34 10.57
CA VAL A 41 -8.18 34.08 10.61
C VAL A 41 -8.82 33.13 11.63
N PRO A 42 -8.82 31.81 11.39
CA PRO A 42 -9.33 30.83 12.34
C PRO A 42 -8.54 30.81 13.66
N ILE A 43 -9.24 30.65 14.80
CA ILE A 43 -8.60 30.29 16.07
C ILE A 43 -8.55 28.76 16.17
N ALA A 44 -7.33 28.22 16.30
CA ALA A 44 -7.08 26.79 16.50
C ALA A 44 -6.95 26.46 17.99
N ASP A 45 -8.03 25.95 18.59
CA ASP A 45 -8.01 25.46 19.98
C ASP A 45 -7.30 24.09 20.03
N VAL A 46 -6.05 24.05 20.48
CA VAL A 46 -5.20 22.84 20.47
C VAL A 46 -5.74 21.78 21.44
N SER A 47 -6.00 20.59 20.92
CA SER A 47 -6.44 19.43 21.70
C SER A 47 -5.31 18.45 21.99
N ASN A 48 -4.36 18.28 21.06
CA ASN A 48 -3.25 17.35 21.20
C ASN A 48 -2.03 17.76 20.36
N ILE A 49 -0.83 17.42 20.81
CA ILE A 49 0.42 17.62 20.06
C ILE A 49 1.21 16.32 20.03
N ASN A 50 1.47 15.81 18.82
CA ASN A 50 2.29 14.63 18.61
C ASN A 50 3.63 15.00 17.96
N HIS A 51 4.72 14.39 18.42
CA HIS A 51 6.05 14.52 17.85
C HIS A 51 6.48 13.21 17.20
N VAL A 52 6.82 13.26 15.92
CA VAL A 52 7.28 12.09 15.16
C VAL A 52 8.60 12.39 14.43
N PRO A 53 9.46 11.39 14.22
CA PRO A 53 10.69 11.59 13.45
C PRO A 53 10.35 11.90 12.00
N GLY A 54 10.93 12.97 11.46
CA GLY A 54 10.80 13.37 10.06
C GLY A 54 12.12 13.21 9.29
N GLY A 55 12.05 13.35 7.97
CA GLY A 55 13.21 13.24 7.08
C GLY A 55 13.88 11.89 7.17
N CYS A 56 15.21 11.88 7.31
CA CYS A 56 15.96 10.63 7.46
C CYS A 56 15.57 9.83 8.73
N GLY A 57 14.93 10.48 9.71
CA GLY A 57 14.33 9.82 10.88
C GLY A 57 13.11 8.97 10.53
N ASN A 58 12.26 9.44 9.63
CA ASN A 58 11.10 8.67 9.14
C ASN A 58 11.54 7.47 8.28
N VAL A 59 12.57 7.66 7.47
CA VAL A 59 13.22 6.55 6.73
C VAL A 59 13.72 5.48 7.72
N ALA A 60 14.40 5.88 8.79
CA ALA A 60 14.88 4.96 9.82
C ALA A 60 13.72 4.27 10.57
N ALA A 61 12.61 4.97 10.81
CA ALA A 61 11.40 4.39 11.40
C ALA A 61 10.78 3.32 10.49
N ASN A 62 10.72 3.55 9.19
CA ASN A 62 10.27 2.53 8.22
C ASN A 62 11.21 1.32 8.18
N VAL A 63 12.53 1.53 8.24
CA VAL A 63 13.48 0.42 8.34
C VAL A 63 13.21 -0.44 9.59
N ALA A 64 12.99 0.20 10.75
CA ALA A 64 12.69 -0.50 11.99
C ALA A 64 11.33 -1.23 11.94
N ALA A 65 10.29 -0.60 11.40
CA ALA A 65 8.94 -1.15 11.32
C ALA A 65 8.84 -2.38 10.38
N LEU A 66 9.62 -2.39 9.30
CA LEU A 66 9.80 -3.56 8.41
C LEU A 66 10.73 -4.62 9.03
N GLY A 67 11.24 -4.34 10.23
CA GLY A 67 12.05 -5.20 11.11
C GLY A 67 13.53 -5.33 10.73
N GLY A 68 14.05 -4.36 9.98
CA GLY A 68 15.49 -4.12 9.86
C GLY A 68 16.07 -3.44 11.11
N SER A 69 17.38 -3.23 11.12
CA SER A 69 18.13 -2.55 12.19
C SER A 69 18.71 -1.23 11.67
N PRO A 70 18.07 -0.07 11.92
CA PRO A 70 18.56 1.20 11.44
C PRO A 70 19.75 1.72 12.26
N PHE A 71 20.78 2.18 11.56
CA PHE A 71 21.85 3.03 12.07
C PHE A 71 21.62 4.43 11.53
N LEU A 72 21.48 5.43 12.39
CA LEU A 72 21.09 6.77 11.97
C LEU A 72 22.24 7.77 12.15
N ILE A 73 22.69 8.37 11.05
CA ILE A 73 23.54 9.57 11.06
C ILE A 73 22.71 10.74 10.56
N GLY A 74 22.54 11.73 11.44
CA GLY A 74 21.91 13.00 11.13
C GLY A 74 22.40 14.06 12.11
N ILE A 75 21.92 15.29 11.92
CA ILE A 75 22.28 16.42 12.78
C ILE A 75 21.05 16.99 13.43
N ILE A 76 21.19 17.34 14.70
CA ILE A 76 20.20 18.10 15.46
C ILE A 76 20.89 19.30 16.13
N GLY A 77 20.10 20.30 16.47
CA GLY A 77 20.51 21.38 17.34
C GLY A 77 20.61 20.94 18.80
N ARG A 78 21.26 21.77 19.62
CA ARG A 78 21.18 21.67 21.09
C ARG A 78 19.98 22.47 21.58
N ASP A 79 18.78 21.95 21.35
CA ASP A 79 17.52 22.63 21.67
C ASP A 79 16.40 21.65 22.10
N SER A 80 15.26 22.21 22.47
CA SER A 80 14.09 21.44 22.91
C SER A 80 13.55 20.51 21.82
N SER A 81 13.58 20.94 20.56
CA SER A 81 13.20 20.15 19.40
C SER A 81 14.11 18.93 19.21
N GLY A 82 15.42 19.08 19.39
CA GLY A 82 16.40 17.99 19.35
C GLY A 82 16.14 16.95 20.43
N ASN A 83 15.78 17.39 21.64
CA ASN A 83 15.40 16.51 22.74
C ASN A 83 14.08 15.76 22.46
N LYS A 84 13.05 16.46 21.96
CA LYS A 84 11.78 15.84 21.54
C LYS A 84 12.00 14.80 20.45
N LEU A 85 12.82 15.11 19.45
CA LEU A 85 13.17 14.19 18.36
C LEU A 85 13.90 12.94 18.87
N ARG A 86 14.86 13.08 19.80
CA ARG A 86 15.52 11.92 20.42
C ARG A 86 14.53 11.02 21.15
N LYS A 87 13.55 11.59 21.85
CA LYS A 87 12.46 10.83 22.51
C LYS A 87 11.59 10.10 21.47
N ALA A 88 11.19 10.78 20.39
CA ALA A 88 10.38 10.18 19.32
C ALA A 88 11.11 9.02 18.62
N LEU A 89 12.43 9.16 18.39
CA LEU A 89 13.27 8.08 17.84
C LEU A 89 13.38 6.90 18.80
N ALA A 90 13.47 7.14 20.11
CA ALA A 90 13.53 6.08 21.12
C ALA A 90 12.23 5.26 21.19
N VAL A 91 11.07 5.90 21.03
CA VAL A 91 9.77 5.19 20.90
C VAL A 91 9.79 4.23 19.71
N SER A 92 10.43 4.62 18.60
CA SER A 92 10.62 3.77 17.42
C SER A 92 11.78 2.77 17.55
N ARG A 93 12.38 2.64 18.75
CA ARG A 93 13.55 1.79 19.06
C ARG A 93 14.79 2.10 18.21
N ILE A 94 14.95 3.34 17.78
CA ILE A 94 16.10 3.79 16.98
C ILE A 94 17.16 4.39 17.90
N SER A 95 18.40 3.89 17.80
CA SER A 95 19.52 4.42 18.58
C SER A 95 19.92 5.82 18.11
N THR A 96 20.09 6.74 19.05
CA THR A 96 20.53 8.13 18.77
C THR A 96 22.03 8.35 18.97
N LYS A 97 22.80 7.26 19.18
CA LYS A 97 24.25 7.26 19.48
C LYS A 97 25.11 7.94 18.41
N HIS A 98 24.67 7.90 17.16
CA HIS A 98 25.43 8.41 16.02
C HIS A 98 24.91 9.76 15.50
N ILE A 99 23.88 10.33 16.14
CA ILE A 99 23.36 11.66 15.83
C ILE A 99 24.34 12.70 16.38
N ILE A 100 24.70 13.64 15.50
CA ILE A 100 25.60 14.74 15.80
C ILE A 100 24.77 15.91 16.34
N VAL A 101 25.28 16.55 17.39
CA VAL A 101 24.67 17.76 17.97
C VAL A 101 25.51 18.95 17.51
N ASP A 102 24.89 19.85 16.75
CA ASP A 102 25.51 21.09 16.31
C ASP A 102 24.91 22.26 17.11
N THR A 103 25.72 22.95 17.90
CA THR A 103 25.25 24.03 18.78
C THR A 103 25.00 25.34 18.04
N LYS A 104 25.43 25.45 16.77
CA LYS A 104 25.31 26.68 15.98
C LYS A 104 24.06 26.72 15.11
N ARG A 105 23.27 25.65 15.08
CA ARG A 105 22.05 25.58 14.27
C ARG A 105 20.88 24.95 15.01
N PRO A 106 19.64 25.37 14.71
CA PRO A 106 18.46 24.75 15.30
C PRO A 106 18.21 23.35 14.71
N THR A 107 17.59 22.48 15.50
CA THR A 107 16.96 21.26 14.99
C THR A 107 15.82 21.66 14.05
N ILE A 108 15.79 21.05 12.87
CA ILE A 108 14.75 21.29 11.87
C ILE A 108 13.40 20.83 12.46
N LEU A 109 12.42 21.74 12.50
CA LEU A 109 11.08 21.49 12.99
C LEU A 109 10.04 21.85 11.94
N LYS A 110 9.10 20.93 11.70
CA LYS A 110 7.97 21.06 10.79
C LYS A 110 6.67 20.91 11.58
N SER A 111 6.10 22.03 12.03
CA SER A 111 4.83 22.02 12.76
C SER A 111 3.67 22.11 11.76
N ARG A 112 2.75 21.14 11.79
CA ARG A 112 1.52 21.10 10.99
C ARG A 112 0.33 21.28 11.92
N ILE A 113 -0.44 22.34 11.71
CA ILE A 113 -1.67 22.63 12.47
C ILE A 113 -2.84 21.99 11.70
N ILE A 114 -3.56 21.09 12.35
CA ILE A 114 -4.57 20.22 11.72
C ILE A 114 -5.90 20.39 12.46
N ALA A 115 -6.97 20.67 11.72
CA ALA A 115 -8.33 20.68 12.25
C ALA A 115 -9.23 19.76 11.44
N GLY A 116 -9.90 18.82 12.12
CA GLY A 116 -10.62 17.73 11.45
C GLY A 116 -9.67 16.92 10.56
N SER A 117 -9.98 16.84 9.26
CA SER A 117 -9.16 16.19 8.25
C SER A 117 -8.30 17.15 7.40
N GLN A 118 -8.23 18.44 7.77
CA GLN A 118 -7.57 19.46 6.95
C GLN A 118 -6.35 20.08 7.64
N HIS A 119 -5.29 20.29 6.85
CA HIS A 119 -4.12 21.08 7.27
C HIS A 119 -4.43 22.57 7.14
N LEU A 120 -4.38 23.30 8.25
CA LEU A 120 -4.61 24.75 8.27
C LEU A 120 -3.35 25.54 7.92
N LEU A 121 -2.22 25.16 8.53
CA LEU A 121 -0.95 25.87 8.40
C LEU A 121 0.22 24.92 8.63
N ARG A 122 1.33 25.19 7.94
CA ARG A 122 2.63 24.58 8.24
C ARG A 122 3.65 25.65 8.60
N ILE A 123 4.33 25.47 9.72
CA ILE A 123 5.39 26.34 10.22
C ILE A 123 6.71 25.57 10.17
N ASP A 124 7.64 26.07 9.36
CA ASP A 124 8.96 25.48 9.19
C ASP A 124 9.99 26.32 9.96
N ARG A 125 10.66 25.72 10.95
CA ARG A 125 11.81 26.32 11.64
C ARG A 125 13.05 25.54 11.27
N GLU A 126 13.88 26.13 10.41
CA GLU A 126 15.01 25.43 9.82
C GLU A 126 16.12 26.38 9.39
N ASP A 127 17.33 25.85 9.37
CA ASP A 127 18.49 26.47 8.76
C ASP A 127 18.95 25.58 7.59
N ARG A 128 19.14 26.17 6.42
CA ARG A 128 19.52 25.49 5.17
C ARG A 128 20.99 25.71 4.80
N THR A 129 21.74 26.43 5.61
CA THR A 129 23.16 26.68 5.36
C THR A 129 23.95 25.37 5.40
N VAL A 130 25.09 25.37 4.71
CA VAL A 130 26.02 24.24 4.74
C VAL A 130 26.60 24.11 6.15
N LEU A 131 26.77 22.87 6.59
CA LEU A 131 27.34 22.55 7.88
C LEU A 131 28.75 23.11 8.06
N SER A 132 29.10 23.35 9.33
CA SER A 132 30.47 23.67 9.72
C SER A 132 31.46 22.56 9.29
N PRO A 133 32.72 22.91 8.99
CA PRO A 133 33.75 21.92 8.69
C PRO A 133 33.90 20.82 9.76
N ASP A 134 33.71 21.15 11.03
CA ASP A 134 33.78 20.20 12.16
C ASP A 134 32.63 19.18 12.13
N SER A 135 31.41 19.64 11.84
CA SER A 135 30.24 18.77 11.65
C SER A 135 30.45 17.84 10.46
N ILE A 136 30.97 18.34 9.34
CA ILE A 136 31.29 17.53 8.14
C ILE A 136 32.37 16.48 8.44
N ASN A 137 33.45 16.86 9.14
CA ASN A 137 34.52 15.93 9.52
C ASN A 137 34.01 14.86 10.49
N THR A 138 33.09 15.21 11.39
CA THR A 138 32.44 14.25 12.29
C THR A 138 31.55 13.27 11.54
N ILE A 139 30.75 13.75 10.57
CA ILE A 139 29.99 12.87 9.65
C ILE A 139 30.94 11.90 8.96
N ALA A 140 32.04 12.40 8.37
CA ALA A 140 32.99 11.59 7.64
C ALA A 140 33.56 10.44 8.49
N ARG A 141 33.99 10.72 9.73
CA ARG A 141 34.46 9.70 10.68
C ARG A 141 33.39 8.67 11.01
N ARG A 142 32.13 9.10 11.20
CA ARG A 142 31.01 8.18 11.48
C ARG A 142 30.71 7.27 10.28
N LEU A 143 30.70 7.83 9.06
CA LEU A 143 30.53 7.06 7.82
C LEU A 143 31.62 6.00 7.67
N GLN A 144 32.89 6.38 7.83
CA GLN A 144 34.03 5.47 7.75
C GLN A 144 33.94 4.30 8.74
N ASN A 145 33.47 4.56 9.96
CA ASN A 145 33.33 3.52 10.99
C ASN A 145 32.10 2.61 10.80
N LEU A 146 30.99 3.13 10.28
CA LEU A 146 29.71 2.40 10.21
C LEU A 146 29.49 1.66 8.90
N ILE A 147 29.89 2.22 7.76
CA ILE A 147 29.67 1.60 6.44
C ILE A 147 30.19 0.15 6.34
N PRO A 148 31.37 -0.21 6.90
CA PRO A 148 31.83 -1.61 6.88
C PRO A 148 30.93 -2.59 7.65
N LYS A 149 30.10 -2.10 8.58
CA LYS A 149 29.34 -2.90 9.56
C LYS A 149 27.87 -3.07 9.20
N VAL A 150 27.42 -2.44 8.11
CA VAL A 150 26.02 -2.46 7.64
C VAL A 150 25.88 -3.23 6.33
N ASP A 151 24.64 -3.53 5.97
CA ASP A 151 24.27 -4.28 4.78
C ASP A 151 23.90 -3.38 3.59
N ALA A 152 23.39 -2.18 3.86
CA ALA A 152 23.10 -1.16 2.84
C ALA A 152 23.18 0.27 3.42
N ILE A 153 23.23 1.25 2.51
CA ILE A 153 23.22 2.67 2.84
C ILE A 153 22.00 3.32 2.18
N ILE A 154 21.30 4.15 2.93
CA ILE A 154 20.32 5.12 2.42
C ILE A 154 20.87 6.52 2.62
N ILE A 155 20.95 7.30 1.55
CA ILE A 155 21.21 8.74 1.60
C ILE A 155 19.88 9.46 1.42
N SER A 156 19.43 10.18 2.43
CA SER A 156 18.14 10.88 2.44
C SER A 156 18.39 12.39 2.45
N ASP A 157 18.35 13.00 1.28
CA ASP A 157 18.66 14.41 1.08
C ASP A 157 17.37 15.25 1.05
N TYR A 158 17.25 16.22 1.95
CA TYR A 158 16.15 17.18 1.97
C TYR A 158 16.61 18.60 1.64
N GLY A 159 17.88 18.77 1.26
CA GLY A 159 18.50 20.06 0.95
C GLY A 159 18.68 20.93 2.20
N LYS A 160 19.02 20.33 3.35
CA LYS A 160 19.19 21.04 4.64
C LYS A 160 20.63 21.08 5.15
N GLY A 161 21.57 20.68 4.30
CA GLY A 161 23.00 20.87 4.47
C GLY A 161 23.78 19.64 4.93
N ALA A 162 23.12 18.55 5.38
CA ALA A 162 23.84 17.33 5.74
C ALA A 162 24.44 16.60 4.53
N ILE A 163 23.74 16.66 3.40
CA ILE A 163 24.16 16.02 2.15
C ILE A 163 24.82 17.04 1.23
N THR A 164 26.14 17.12 1.35
CA THR A 164 27.03 17.85 0.44
C THR A 164 27.62 16.89 -0.58
N GLU A 165 28.23 17.40 -1.64
CA GLU A 165 28.98 16.57 -2.59
C GLU A 165 30.08 15.75 -1.90
N LYS A 166 30.83 16.37 -0.97
CA LYS A 166 31.87 15.71 -0.20
C LYS A 166 31.32 14.54 0.64
N THR A 167 30.22 14.75 1.37
CA THR A 167 29.66 13.70 2.25
C THR A 167 28.96 12.61 1.46
N ALA A 168 28.24 12.96 0.37
CA ALA A 168 27.59 11.99 -0.50
C ALA A 168 28.62 11.09 -1.22
N GLN A 169 29.64 11.69 -1.85
CA GLN A 169 30.67 10.93 -2.57
C GLN A 169 31.53 10.07 -1.64
N LEU A 170 31.80 10.54 -0.41
CA LEU A 170 32.46 9.70 0.59
C LEU A 170 31.63 8.47 0.95
N ALA A 171 30.33 8.64 1.21
CA ALA A 171 29.44 7.53 1.53
C ALA A 171 29.33 6.53 0.37
N ILE A 172 29.13 7.02 -0.86
CA ILE A 172 29.02 6.19 -2.07
C ILE A 172 30.34 5.47 -2.36
N GLY A 173 31.47 6.17 -2.28
CA GLY A 173 32.79 5.57 -2.51
C GLY A 173 33.11 4.46 -1.51
N LEU A 174 32.85 4.68 -0.22
CA LEU A 174 33.00 3.64 0.80
C LEU A 174 32.06 2.46 0.58
N ALA A 175 30.79 2.72 0.27
CA ALA A 175 29.82 1.67 0.00
C ALA A 175 30.25 0.79 -1.19
N ARG A 176 30.74 1.40 -2.28
CA ARG A 176 31.28 0.68 -3.43
C ARG A 176 32.51 -0.16 -3.06
N LYS A 177 33.44 0.40 -2.28
CA LYS A 177 34.61 -0.33 -1.76
C LYS A 177 34.20 -1.61 -1.01
N TYR A 178 33.13 -1.54 -0.21
CA TYR A 178 32.61 -2.67 0.55
C TYR A 178 31.47 -3.44 -0.15
N LYS A 179 31.21 -3.16 -1.43
CA LYS A 179 30.16 -3.80 -2.25
C LYS A 179 28.76 -3.75 -1.59
N LYS A 180 28.42 -2.62 -0.97
CA LYS A 180 27.12 -2.37 -0.33
C LYS A 180 26.22 -1.55 -1.25
N PRO A 181 24.93 -1.92 -1.43
CA PRO A 181 24.01 -1.12 -2.22
C PRO A 181 23.76 0.23 -1.56
N VAL A 182 23.63 1.27 -2.39
CA VAL A 182 23.30 2.64 -1.96
C VAL A 182 22.02 3.08 -2.65
N ALA A 183 21.00 3.37 -1.84
CA ALA A 183 19.79 4.04 -2.30
C ALA A 183 19.85 5.52 -1.93
N VAL A 184 19.49 6.40 -2.86
CA VAL A 184 19.48 7.85 -2.62
C VAL A 184 18.10 8.42 -2.88
N ASP A 185 17.56 9.14 -1.91
CA ASP A 185 16.41 10.01 -2.09
C ASP A 185 16.93 11.43 -2.40
N PRO A 186 16.89 11.87 -3.67
CA PRO A 186 17.65 13.02 -4.10
C PRO A 186 16.91 14.34 -3.90
N LYS A 187 17.64 15.40 -3.54
CA LYS A 187 17.15 16.79 -3.62
C LYS A 187 17.92 17.68 -4.57
N GLY A 188 17.23 18.71 -5.07
CA GLY A 188 17.79 19.80 -5.85
C GLY A 188 17.90 19.49 -7.33
N VAL A 189 18.78 20.23 -8.02
CA VAL A 189 19.02 20.08 -9.48
C VAL A 189 20.31 19.33 -9.78
N ASN A 190 21.27 19.34 -8.84
CA ASN A 190 22.58 18.73 -9.06
C ASN A 190 22.57 17.27 -8.60
N TYR A 191 22.46 16.35 -9.55
CA TYR A 191 22.46 14.91 -9.29
C TYR A 191 23.85 14.27 -9.46
N SER A 192 24.85 15.00 -9.98
CA SER A 192 26.21 14.46 -10.14
C SER A 192 26.85 14.14 -8.79
N LYS A 193 26.44 14.84 -7.72
CA LYS A 193 26.86 14.53 -6.34
C LYS A 193 26.45 13.14 -5.85
N TYR A 194 25.51 12.49 -6.54
CA TYR A 194 25.11 11.10 -6.27
C TYR A 194 25.76 10.08 -7.22
N SER A 195 26.78 10.52 -7.98
CA SER A 195 27.52 9.69 -8.93
C SER A 195 27.92 8.34 -8.33
N GLY A 196 27.46 7.25 -8.96
CA GLY A 196 27.83 5.88 -8.60
C GLY A 196 26.95 5.20 -7.56
N ALA A 197 25.82 5.79 -7.19
CA ALA A 197 24.78 5.15 -6.39
C ALA A 197 24.18 3.93 -7.10
N THR A 198 23.69 2.95 -6.34
CA THR A 198 22.98 1.79 -6.92
C THR A 198 21.64 2.21 -7.49
N ILE A 199 20.89 3.03 -6.75
CA ILE A 199 19.60 3.54 -7.19
C ILE A 199 19.33 4.93 -6.64
N ILE A 200 18.70 5.77 -7.46
CA ILE A 200 18.13 7.05 -7.04
C ILE A 200 16.60 7.02 -7.18
N THR A 201 15.87 7.65 -6.27
CA THR A 201 14.39 7.53 -6.19
C THR A 201 13.64 8.87 -6.25
N PRO A 202 13.86 9.73 -7.26
CA PRO A 202 13.15 11.01 -7.35
C PRO A 202 11.64 10.81 -7.59
N ASN A 203 10.82 11.74 -7.13
CA ASN A 203 9.45 11.85 -7.67
C ASN A 203 9.45 12.47 -9.08
N LEU A 204 8.33 12.37 -9.79
CA LEU A 204 8.20 12.89 -11.16
C LEU A 204 8.56 14.38 -11.28
N ARG A 205 8.20 15.19 -10.27
CA ARG A 205 8.49 16.63 -10.25
C ARG A 205 9.99 16.89 -10.05
N GLU A 206 10.63 16.17 -9.14
CA GLU A 206 12.08 16.26 -8.91
C GLU A 206 12.87 15.79 -10.13
N ALA A 207 12.42 14.71 -10.77
CA ALA A 207 12.97 14.20 -12.02
C ALA A 207 12.90 15.24 -13.16
N ALA A 208 11.74 15.87 -13.33
CA ALA A 208 11.54 16.94 -14.31
C ALA A 208 12.46 18.15 -14.04
N ILE A 209 12.53 18.60 -12.79
CA ILE A 209 13.36 19.75 -12.36
C ILE A 209 14.84 19.47 -12.59
N ALA A 210 15.34 18.30 -12.15
CA ALA A 210 16.75 17.94 -12.26
C ALA A 210 17.21 17.75 -13.72
N THR A 211 16.32 17.29 -14.60
CA THR A 211 16.60 17.17 -16.04
C THR A 211 16.28 18.41 -16.85
N ARG A 212 15.65 19.42 -16.24
CA ARG A 212 15.10 20.61 -16.92
C ARG A 212 14.19 20.23 -18.09
N ARG A 213 13.35 19.21 -17.90
CA ARG A 213 12.40 18.72 -18.92
C ARG A 213 10.97 18.76 -18.41
N ILE A 214 10.03 18.86 -19.35
CA ILE A 214 8.61 18.67 -19.09
C ILE A 214 8.26 17.24 -19.44
N VAL A 215 7.64 16.52 -18.50
CA VAL A 215 7.19 15.14 -18.71
C VAL A 215 5.70 15.15 -18.98
N ILE A 216 5.31 14.97 -20.24
CA ILE A 216 3.91 15.02 -20.71
C ILE A 216 3.39 13.69 -21.24
N ASN A 217 4.29 12.76 -21.56
CA ASN A 217 3.98 11.45 -22.12
C ASN A 217 5.08 10.43 -21.82
N GLU A 218 4.86 9.18 -22.20
CA GLU A 218 5.80 8.07 -21.96
C GLU A 218 7.18 8.31 -22.59
N LYS A 219 7.24 8.88 -23.81
CA LYS A 219 8.51 9.18 -24.48
C LYS A 219 9.36 10.16 -23.67
N SER A 220 8.75 11.27 -23.24
CA SER A 220 9.42 12.27 -22.38
C SER A 220 9.85 11.69 -21.03
N LEU A 221 9.06 10.78 -20.46
CA LEU A 221 9.40 10.08 -19.21
C LEU A 221 10.64 9.17 -19.39
N ILE A 222 10.70 8.43 -20.50
CA ILE A 222 11.84 7.56 -20.84
C ILE A 222 13.11 8.39 -21.02
N GLU A 223 13.03 9.51 -21.73
CA GLU A 223 14.16 10.44 -21.91
C GLU A 223 14.63 11.01 -20.57
N THR A 224 13.71 11.48 -19.72
CA THR A 224 14.03 11.96 -18.37
C THR A 224 14.71 10.90 -17.52
N GLY A 225 14.19 9.67 -17.48
CA GLY A 225 14.80 8.57 -16.73
C GLY A 225 16.21 8.23 -17.22
N LYS A 226 16.44 8.21 -18.55
CA LYS A 226 17.76 7.99 -19.15
C LYS A 226 18.77 9.07 -18.77
N ILE A 227 18.37 10.34 -18.86
CA ILE A 227 19.22 11.49 -18.52
C ILE A 227 19.59 11.44 -17.03
N LEU A 228 18.62 11.21 -16.14
CA LEU A 228 18.89 11.10 -14.69
C LEU A 228 19.90 10.01 -14.37
N ARG A 229 19.76 8.84 -15.02
CA ARG A 229 20.70 7.73 -14.84
C ARG A 229 22.12 8.11 -15.24
N GLN A 230 22.27 8.87 -16.33
CA GLN A 230 23.55 9.38 -16.80
C GLN A 230 24.13 10.44 -15.85
N LEU A 231 23.32 11.42 -15.43
CA LEU A 231 23.74 12.49 -14.52
C LEU A 231 24.22 11.93 -13.18
N ALA A 232 23.47 11.00 -12.60
CA ALA A 232 23.81 10.36 -11.33
C ALA A 232 24.73 9.14 -11.47
N ARG A 233 25.12 8.77 -12.70
CA ARG A 233 25.88 7.55 -13.01
C ARG A 233 25.41 6.34 -12.20
N ALA A 234 24.09 6.21 -12.05
CA ALA A 234 23.47 5.21 -11.19
C ALA A 234 23.18 3.93 -11.97
N ASP A 235 23.14 2.79 -11.28
CA ASP A 235 22.76 1.52 -11.92
C ASP A 235 21.27 1.55 -12.29
N TYR A 236 20.44 2.12 -11.41
CA TYR A 236 18.99 2.25 -11.58
C TYR A 236 18.47 3.65 -11.21
N VAL A 237 17.32 4.01 -11.79
CA VAL A 237 16.50 5.17 -11.38
C VAL A 237 15.08 4.69 -11.17
N LEU A 238 14.46 4.97 -10.03
CA LEU A 238 13.05 4.68 -9.78
C LEU A 238 12.28 5.98 -9.64
N ILE A 239 11.53 6.36 -10.67
CA ILE A 239 10.71 7.56 -10.62
C ILE A 239 9.35 7.20 -10.01
N THR A 240 9.01 7.81 -8.87
CA THR A 240 7.67 7.68 -8.28
C THR A 240 6.69 8.66 -8.94
N ARG A 241 5.48 8.18 -9.25
CA ARG A 241 4.48 8.86 -10.10
C ARG A 241 3.11 8.98 -9.44
N GLY A 242 3.04 8.86 -8.11
CA GLY A 242 1.78 8.94 -7.36
C GLY A 242 0.77 7.90 -7.85
N ARG A 243 -0.38 8.36 -8.33
CA ARG A 243 -1.48 7.51 -8.83
C ARG A 243 -1.10 6.59 -10.00
N ASP A 244 -0.06 6.93 -10.76
CA ASP A 244 0.41 6.09 -11.87
C ASP A 244 1.41 5.01 -11.41
N GLY A 245 1.72 4.95 -10.11
CA GLY A 245 2.67 4.02 -9.51
C GLY A 245 4.11 4.49 -9.66
N MET A 246 4.98 3.65 -10.24
CA MET A 246 6.42 3.89 -10.35
C MET A 246 6.97 3.44 -11.71
N SER A 247 8.09 4.02 -12.12
CA SER A 247 8.80 3.62 -13.34
C SER A 247 10.28 3.40 -13.02
N LEU A 248 10.72 2.16 -13.17
CA LEU A 248 12.09 1.72 -12.89
C LEU A 248 12.90 1.69 -14.19
N PHE A 249 13.96 2.48 -14.23
CA PHE A 249 14.89 2.57 -15.36
C PHE A 249 16.17 1.81 -15.02
N SER A 250 16.55 0.91 -15.91
CA SER A 250 17.85 0.22 -15.92
C SER A 250 18.67 0.70 -17.13
N ARG A 251 19.81 0.04 -17.41
CA ARG A 251 20.66 0.39 -18.56
C ARG A 251 19.89 0.33 -19.89
N ASN A 252 19.10 -0.73 -20.10
CA ASN A 252 18.48 -1.04 -21.39
C ASN A 252 16.94 -1.14 -21.31
N ASN A 253 16.37 -1.30 -20.12
CA ASN A 253 14.95 -1.59 -19.94
C ASN A 253 14.27 -0.58 -19.02
N VAL A 254 12.98 -0.37 -19.24
CA VAL A 254 12.08 0.36 -18.34
C VAL A 254 11.02 -0.63 -17.86
N THR A 255 10.77 -0.65 -16.57
CA THR A 255 9.72 -1.47 -15.94
C THR A 255 8.70 -0.56 -15.29
N TYR A 256 7.45 -0.66 -15.72
CA TYR A 256 6.33 0.06 -15.13
C TYR A 256 5.70 -0.76 -14.01
N LEU A 257 5.52 -0.12 -12.86
CA LEU A 257 4.90 -0.70 -11.69
C LEU A 257 3.62 0.10 -11.41
N PRO A 258 2.44 -0.38 -11.78
CA PRO A 258 1.19 0.36 -11.58
C PRO A 258 0.94 0.59 -10.08
N ALA A 259 0.26 1.69 -9.74
CA ALA A 259 -0.16 1.91 -8.36
C ALA A 259 -1.10 0.77 -7.92
N ILE A 260 -1.01 0.39 -6.65
CA ILE A 260 -1.95 -0.54 -6.04
C ILE A 260 -3.17 0.27 -5.58
N PRO A 261 -4.39 -0.02 -6.06
CA PRO A 261 -5.58 0.76 -5.71
C PRO A 261 -5.84 0.72 -4.20
N ARG A 262 -5.88 1.89 -3.57
CA ARG A 262 -6.05 2.11 -2.12
C ARG A 262 -6.73 3.47 -1.91
N GLU A 263 -7.45 3.63 -0.81
CA GLU A 263 -7.96 4.96 -0.42
C GLU A 263 -6.80 5.85 0.03
N VAL A 264 -6.62 7.00 -0.60
CA VAL A 264 -5.51 7.90 -0.29
C VAL A 264 -5.98 8.94 0.73
N TYR A 265 -5.50 8.82 1.97
CA TYR A 265 -5.74 9.79 3.04
C TYR A 265 -4.63 10.85 3.11
N ASP A 266 -3.36 10.43 3.12
CA ASP A 266 -2.20 11.33 3.16
C ASP A 266 -1.02 10.72 2.39
N ILE A 267 -0.33 11.52 1.59
CA ILE A 267 0.85 11.09 0.82
C ILE A 267 2.17 11.36 1.53
N THR A 268 2.12 11.99 2.71
CA THR A 268 3.31 12.41 3.46
C THR A 268 4.14 11.21 3.90
N GLY A 269 5.42 11.16 3.50
CA GLY A 269 6.34 10.08 3.89
C GLY A 269 6.24 8.80 3.05
N ALA A 270 5.41 8.76 2.00
CA ALA A 270 5.36 7.63 1.08
C ALA A 270 6.73 7.39 0.41
N GLY A 271 7.43 8.45 0.01
CA GLY A 271 8.80 8.37 -0.54
C GLY A 271 9.81 7.74 0.43
N ASP A 272 9.75 8.12 1.70
CA ASP A 272 10.62 7.55 2.75
C ASP A 272 10.39 6.05 2.92
N THR A 273 9.12 5.62 2.82
CA THR A 273 8.73 4.21 2.87
C THR A 273 9.26 3.44 1.66
N VAL A 274 9.18 4.04 0.47
CA VAL A 274 9.71 3.46 -0.77
C VAL A 274 11.20 3.19 -0.64
N ILE A 275 11.99 4.20 -0.27
CA ILE A 275 13.45 4.05 -0.23
C ILE A 275 13.91 3.10 0.89
N ALA A 276 13.24 3.12 2.05
CA ALA A 276 13.50 2.20 3.15
C ALA A 276 13.27 0.74 2.73
N THR A 277 12.11 0.46 2.12
CA THR A 277 11.73 -0.88 1.66
C THR A 277 12.67 -1.38 0.56
N LEU A 278 13.00 -0.50 -0.39
CA LEU A 278 13.89 -0.79 -1.51
C LEU A 278 15.30 -1.19 -1.03
N ALA A 279 15.90 -0.41 -0.12
CA ALA A 279 17.23 -0.71 0.42
C ALA A 279 17.25 -2.02 1.24
N LEU A 280 16.23 -2.24 2.06
CA LEU A 280 16.07 -3.49 2.80
C LEU A 280 15.96 -4.70 1.86
N ALA A 281 15.09 -4.62 0.85
CA ALA A 281 14.90 -5.72 -0.09
C ALA A 281 16.18 -6.01 -0.90
N MET A 282 16.88 -4.98 -1.39
CA MET A 282 18.14 -5.16 -2.13
C MET A 282 19.19 -5.90 -1.30
N CYS A 283 19.45 -5.49 -0.05
CA CYS A 283 20.45 -6.16 0.80
C CYS A 283 19.96 -7.50 1.40
N ALA A 284 18.65 -7.75 1.36
CA ALA A 284 18.08 -9.07 1.61
C ALA A 284 18.26 -10.03 0.42
N GLY A 285 18.78 -9.56 -0.72
CA GLY A 285 19.07 -10.36 -1.92
C GLY A 285 17.92 -10.38 -2.93
N ALA A 286 16.96 -9.46 -2.85
CA ALA A 286 15.94 -9.30 -3.86
C ALA A 286 16.54 -8.70 -5.14
N GLY A 287 16.12 -9.21 -6.30
CA GLY A 287 16.32 -8.51 -7.57
C GLY A 287 15.60 -7.16 -7.57
N ILE A 288 16.12 -6.19 -8.33
CA ILE A 288 15.66 -4.79 -8.28
C ILE A 288 14.17 -4.61 -8.57
N ILE A 289 13.60 -5.42 -9.48
CA ILE A 289 12.17 -5.38 -9.82
C ILE A 289 11.35 -5.82 -8.61
N ASN A 290 11.72 -6.94 -7.95
CA ASN A 290 11.03 -7.41 -6.75
C ASN A 290 11.17 -6.42 -5.59
N ALA A 291 12.34 -5.78 -5.44
CA ALA A 291 12.55 -4.74 -4.44
C ALA A 291 11.63 -3.53 -4.68
N ALA A 292 11.49 -3.10 -5.94
CA ALA A 292 10.60 -2.01 -6.32
C ALA A 292 9.11 -2.39 -6.19
N MET A 293 8.73 -3.64 -6.46
CA MET A 293 7.36 -4.14 -6.21
C MET A 293 7.01 -4.14 -4.71
N LEU A 294 7.93 -4.58 -3.85
CA LEU A 294 7.75 -4.49 -2.40
C LEU A 294 7.61 -3.03 -1.95
N ALA A 295 8.46 -2.14 -2.46
CA ALA A 295 8.41 -0.71 -2.15
C ALA A 295 7.09 -0.06 -2.59
N ASN A 296 6.57 -0.42 -3.77
CA ASN A 296 5.27 0.02 -4.26
C ASN A 296 4.11 -0.49 -3.37
N THR A 297 4.21 -1.72 -2.88
CA THR A 297 3.23 -2.29 -1.94
C THR A 297 3.27 -1.57 -0.60
N ALA A 298 4.46 -1.37 -0.02
CA ALA A 298 4.62 -0.64 1.23
C ALA A 298 4.13 0.82 1.12
N ALA A 299 4.40 1.49 -0.01
CA ALA A 299 3.88 2.82 -0.30
C ALA A 299 2.34 2.84 -0.31
N SER A 300 1.72 1.80 -0.89
CA SER A 300 0.25 1.69 -0.94
C SER A 300 -0.40 1.52 0.44
N VAL A 301 0.31 0.95 1.42
CA VAL A 301 -0.16 0.81 2.80
C VAL A 301 -0.09 2.15 3.55
N VAL A 302 0.99 2.91 3.38
CA VAL A 302 1.17 4.15 4.16
C VAL A 302 0.32 5.30 3.66
N VAL A 303 -0.10 5.30 2.39
CA VAL A 303 -1.01 6.34 1.87
C VAL A 303 -2.42 6.25 2.47
N GLU A 304 -2.77 5.13 3.10
CA GLU A 304 -4.03 4.95 3.84
C GLU A 304 -3.98 5.56 5.25
N LYS A 305 -2.82 6.05 5.70
CA LYS A 305 -2.60 6.56 7.06
C LYS A 305 -2.48 8.08 7.06
N ILE A 306 -2.81 8.71 8.17
CA ILE A 306 -2.63 10.17 8.34
C ILE A 306 -1.24 10.46 8.92
N GLY A 307 -0.49 11.37 8.30
CA GLY A 307 0.83 11.80 8.74
C GLY A 307 1.96 10.83 8.40
N THR A 308 3.15 11.09 8.92
CA THR A 308 4.37 10.26 8.74
C THR A 308 4.32 8.99 9.60
N ALA A 309 3.47 8.04 9.21
CA ALA A 309 3.38 6.72 9.82
C ALA A 309 4.20 5.69 9.01
N PRO A 310 4.98 4.81 9.66
CA PRO A 310 5.73 3.78 8.95
C PRO A 310 4.83 2.63 8.47
N CYS A 311 5.33 1.86 7.51
CA CYS A 311 4.77 0.55 7.13
C CYS A 311 5.35 -0.54 8.04
N PHE A 312 4.49 -1.22 8.81
CA PHE A 312 4.90 -2.37 9.61
C PHE A 312 4.96 -3.63 8.73
N ARG A 313 5.83 -4.57 9.13
CA ARG A 313 6.01 -5.83 8.41
C ARG A 313 4.69 -6.56 8.18
N GLU A 314 3.87 -6.65 9.21
CA GLU A 314 2.60 -7.40 9.20
C GLU A 314 1.62 -6.78 8.20
N GLU A 315 1.60 -5.45 8.10
CA GLU A 315 0.76 -4.74 7.12
C GLU A 315 1.25 -4.96 5.69
N LEU A 316 2.57 -5.01 5.49
CA LEU A 316 3.15 -5.36 4.19
C LEU A 316 2.84 -6.82 3.81
N GLU A 317 2.91 -7.74 4.77
CA GLU A 317 2.50 -9.15 4.57
C GLU A 317 1.04 -9.23 4.16
N GLN A 318 0.13 -8.58 4.90
CA GLN A 318 -1.30 -8.52 4.58
C GLN A 318 -1.56 -7.88 3.21
N ALA A 319 -0.85 -6.82 2.86
CA ALA A 319 -0.99 -6.16 1.56
C ALA A 319 -0.52 -7.06 0.40
N LEU A 320 0.47 -7.94 0.63
CA LEU A 320 0.92 -8.94 -0.35
C LEU A 320 0.08 -10.22 -0.36
N GLU A 321 -0.57 -10.55 0.75
CA GLU A 321 -1.58 -11.60 0.82
C GLU A 321 -2.76 -11.26 -0.06
N GLY A 322 -3.07 -9.96 -0.14
CA GLY A 322 -4.26 -9.48 -0.80
C GLY A 322 -5.47 -9.90 0.02
N HIS A 323 -6.24 -8.91 0.45
CA HIS A 323 -7.63 -9.03 0.04
C HIS A 323 -7.55 -9.00 -1.49
N GLU A 324 -7.79 -10.14 -2.16
CA GLU A 324 -7.94 -10.12 -3.60
C GLU A 324 -8.87 -8.96 -3.94
N PRO A 325 -8.54 -8.09 -4.91
CA PRO A 325 -9.46 -7.04 -5.32
C PRO A 325 -10.85 -7.65 -5.45
N ILE A 326 -11.89 -7.03 -4.88
CA ILE A 326 -13.27 -7.57 -4.93
C ILE A 326 -13.64 -7.93 -6.39
N THR A 327 -13.12 -7.16 -7.35
CA THR A 327 -13.21 -7.38 -8.80
C THR A 327 -12.53 -8.66 -9.33
N ARG A 328 -11.60 -9.28 -8.60
CA ARG A 328 -11.01 -10.58 -8.98
C ARG A 328 -11.91 -11.76 -8.66
N LYS A 329 -12.75 -11.70 -7.63
CA LYS A 329 -13.73 -12.76 -7.35
C LYS A 329 -14.90 -12.73 -8.33
N ILE A 330 -15.21 -11.56 -8.89
CA ILE A 330 -16.23 -11.40 -9.93
C ILE A 330 -15.60 -11.83 -11.27
N LYS A 331 -16.17 -12.86 -11.90
CA LYS A 331 -15.61 -13.50 -13.09
C LYS A 331 -16.62 -13.62 -14.21
N LEU A 332 -16.15 -13.45 -15.44
CA LEU A 332 -16.91 -13.79 -16.64
C LEU A 332 -17.03 -15.32 -16.77
N HIS A 333 -18.02 -15.79 -17.53
CA HIS A 333 -18.29 -17.22 -17.70
C HIS A 333 -17.07 -17.98 -18.27
N LEU A 334 -16.36 -17.38 -19.23
CA LEU A 334 -15.15 -17.96 -19.81
C LEU A 334 -14.04 -18.14 -18.76
N GLU A 335 -13.87 -17.17 -17.86
CA GLU A 335 -12.91 -17.25 -16.77
C GLU A 335 -13.30 -18.33 -15.75
N ILE A 336 -14.57 -18.38 -15.35
CA ILE A 336 -15.08 -19.43 -14.45
C ILE A 336 -14.83 -20.81 -15.06
N SER A 337 -15.05 -20.99 -16.37
CA SER A 337 -14.81 -22.28 -17.03
C SER A 337 -13.35 -22.70 -16.93
N ALA A 338 -12.41 -21.78 -17.16
CA ALA A 338 -10.99 -22.04 -17.03
C ALA A 338 -10.58 -22.33 -15.57
N ILE A 339 -11.10 -21.55 -14.63
CA ILE A 339 -10.84 -21.71 -13.18
C ILE A 339 -11.33 -23.06 -12.68
N VAL A 340 -12.58 -23.42 -12.98
CA VAL A 340 -13.18 -24.70 -12.60
C VAL A 340 -12.40 -25.88 -13.18
N LYS A 341 -12.01 -25.82 -14.47
CA LYS A 341 -11.21 -26.89 -15.09
C LYS A 341 -9.90 -27.10 -14.34
N ARG A 342 -9.19 -26.02 -14.02
CA ARG A 342 -7.94 -26.06 -13.26
C ARG A 342 -8.15 -26.63 -11.86
N LEU A 343 -9.14 -26.14 -11.12
CA LEU A 343 -9.43 -26.57 -9.75
C LEU A 343 -9.82 -28.06 -9.68
N LYS A 344 -10.54 -28.57 -10.68
CA LYS A 344 -10.86 -30.00 -10.76
C LYS A 344 -9.63 -30.86 -11.01
N ILE A 345 -8.67 -30.40 -11.83
CA ILE A 345 -7.37 -31.09 -12.01
C ILE A 345 -6.59 -31.11 -10.69
N GLU A 346 -6.69 -30.04 -9.89
CA GLU A 346 -6.10 -29.92 -8.56
C GLU A 346 -6.86 -30.73 -7.48
N GLY A 347 -7.96 -31.41 -7.83
CA GLY A 347 -8.75 -32.23 -6.92
C GLY A 347 -9.68 -31.47 -5.98
N ALA A 348 -9.87 -30.16 -6.20
CA ALA A 348 -10.73 -29.33 -5.36
C ALA A 348 -12.22 -29.64 -5.58
N LYS A 349 -12.97 -29.70 -4.48
CA LYS A 349 -14.42 -29.93 -4.47
C LYS A 349 -15.19 -28.63 -4.64
N ILE A 350 -15.99 -28.54 -5.70
CA ILE A 350 -16.66 -27.33 -6.14
C ILE A 350 -18.12 -27.33 -5.69
N ILE A 351 -18.47 -26.28 -4.94
CA ILE A 351 -19.81 -25.95 -4.50
C ILE A 351 -20.35 -24.82 -5.35
N PHE A 352 -21.56 -24.99 -5.85
CA PHE A 352 -22.26 -23.95 -6.60
C PHE A 352 -23.58 -23.60 -5.93
N THR A 353 -23.93 -22.33 -5.95
CA THR A 353 -25.27 -21.84 -5.60
C THR A 353 -25.65 -20.74 -6.57
N ASN A 354 -26.94 -20.48 -6.72
CA ASN A 354 -27.41 -19.38 -7.54
C ASN A 354 -28.60 -18.65 -6.91
N GLY A 355 -28.79 -17.38 -7.27
CA GLY A 355 -29.95 -16.62 -6.83
C GLY A 355 -29.86 -15.13 -7.13
N CYS A 356 -30.93 -14.40 -6.77
CA CYS A 356 -31.01 -12.95 -6.98
C CYS A 356 -30.19 -12.15 -5.97
N PHE A 357 -30.14 -12.57 -4.70
CA PHE A 357 -29.44 -11.84 -3.62
C PHE A 357 -29.72 -10.33 -3.58
N ASP A 358 -30.99 -9.97 -3.77
CA ASP A 358 -31.45 -8.59 -3.97
C ASP A 358 -31.10 -7.67 -2.78
N LEU A 359 -31.69 -7.92 -1.61
CA LEU A 359 -31.20 -7.37 -0.33
C LEU A 359 -30.63 -8.51 0.50
N LEU A 360 -29.34 -8.41 0.80
CA LEU A 360 -28.67 -9.37 1.68
C LEU A 360 -29.15 -9.22 3.13
N HIS A 361 -29.36 -10.36 3.77
CA HIS A 361 -29.73 -10.45 5.18
C HIS A 361 -28.99 -11.63 5.80
N LEU A 362 -29.04 -11.73 7.13
CA LEU A 362 -28.34 -12.77 7.88
C LEU A 362 -28.65 -14.21 7.41
N GLY A 363 -29.83 -14.43 6.82
CA GLY A 363 -30.22 -15.71 6.23
C GLY A 363 -29.30 -16.12 5.09
N HIS A 364 -29.02 -15.21 4.14
CA HIS A 364 -28.08 -15.46 3.05
C HIS A 364 -26.66 -15.69 3.57
N VAL A 365 -26.18 -14.90 4.53
CA VAL A 365 -24.81 -15.06 5.07
C VAL A 365 -24.62 -16.43 5.72
N ARG A 366 -25.58 -16.87 6.56
CA ARG A 366 -25.50 -18.19 7.19
C ARG A 366 -25.64 -19.31 6.17
N TYR A 367 -26.55 -19.17 5.22
CA TYR A 367 -26.72 -20.10 4.10
C TYR A 367 -25.41 -20.31 3.31
N LEU A 368 -24.75 -19.23 2.91
CA LEU A 368 -23.49 -19.29 2.15
C LEU A 368 -22.35 -19.90 2.97
N ARG A 369 -22.29 -19.60 4.28
CA ARG A 369 -21.30 -20.23 5.18
C ARG A 369 -21.52 -21.72 5.33
N GLU A 370 -22.77 -22.18 5.46
CA GLU A 370 -23.06 -23.62 5.50
C GLU A 370 -22.78 -24.30 4.15
N ALA A 371 -23.07 -23.63 3.02
CA ALA A 371 -22.72 -24.13 1.70
C ALA A 371 -21.21 -24.32 1.54
N LYS A 372 -20.40 -23.33 1.94
CA LYS A 372 -18.93 -23.38 1.87
C LYS A 372 -18.34 -24.55 2.64
N LYS A 373 -18.91 -24.95 3.79
CA LYS A 373 -18.43 -26.10 4.58
C LYS A 373 -18.50 -27.45 3.83
N MET A 374 -19.24 -27.53 2.72
CA MET A 374 -19.47 -28.79 2.01
C MET A 374 -18.34 -29.16 1.02
N GLY A 375 -17.35 -28.28 0.83
CA GLY A 375 -16.14 -28.52 0.06
C GLY A 375 -15.21 -27.31 0.01
N ASP A 376 -14.43 -27.17 -1.06
CA ASP A 376 -13.26 -26.30 -1.05
C ASP A 376 -13.51 -24.95 -1.72
N ILE A 377 -14.37 -24.88 -2.74
CA ILE A 377 -14.58 -23.67 -3.56
C ILE A 377 -16.08 -23.39 -3.74
N LEU A 378 -16.57 -22.26 -3.24
CA LEU A 378 -17.94 -21.78 -3.40
C LEU A 378 -18.02 -20.74 -4.53
N ILE A 379 -18.76 -21.11 -5.58
CA ILE A 379 -19.08 -20.26 -6.73
C ILE A 379 -20.56 -19.85 -6.67
N ILE A 380 -20.83 -18.55 -6.80
CA ILE A 380 -22.18 -17.99 -6.85
C ILE A 380 -22.54 -17.55 -8.26
N GLY A 381 -23.59 -18.16 -8.82
CA GLY A 381 -24.30 -17.61 -9.98
C GLY A 381 -25.29 -16.53 -9.54
N LEU A 382 -25.00 -15.26 -9.84
CA LEU A 382 -25.85 -14.12 -9.53
C LEU A 382 -26.77 -13.79 -10.71
N ASN A 383 -28.08 -13.68 -10.49
CA ASN A 383 -28.99 -13.23 -11.55
C ASN A 383 -28.73 -11.75 -11.92
N SER A 384 -28.66 -11.45 -13.21
CA SER A 384 -28.61 -10.08 -13.73
C SER A 384 -29.86 -9.27 -13.38
N ASP A 385 -29.78 -7.95 -13.50
CA ASP A 385 -30.93 -7.06 -13.22
C ASP A 385 -32.13 -7.42 -14.11
N ASP A 386 -31.89 -7.71 -15.39
CA ASP A 386 -32.92 -8.15 -16.33
C ASP A 386 -33.55 -9.50 -15.95
N SER A 387 -32.72 -10.44 -15.48
CA SER A 387 -33.19 -11.75 -15.01
C SER A 387 -34.07 -11.59 -13.77
N VAL A 388 -33.67 -10.74 -12.82
CA VAL A 388 -34.45 -10.47 -11.61
C VAL A 388 -35.76 -9.76 -11.95
N ARG A 389 -35.78 -8.77 -12.85
CA ARG A 389 -37.01 -8.10 -13.31
C ARG A 389 -38.02 -9.09 -13.89
N LYS A 390 -37.54 -10.03 -14.72
CA LYS A 390 -38.40 -11.08 -15.31
C LYS A 390 -38.94 -12.06 -14.27
N LEU A 391 -38.18 -12.35 -13.21
CA LEU A 391 -38.57 -13.30 -12.17
C LEU A 391 -39.47 -12.70 -11.09
N LYS A 392 -39.29 -11.41 -10.75
CA LYS A 392 -39.88 -10.79 -9.56
C LYS A 392 -40.71 -9.52 -9.84
N GLY A 393 -40.74 -9.04 -11.08
CA GLY A 393 -41.47 -7.83 -11.47
C GLY A 393 -40.55 -6.63 -11.72
N LYS A 394 -41.10 -5.58 -12.34
CA LYS A 394 -40.34 -4.42 -12.86
C LYS A 394 -39.60 -3.62 -11.78
N ASP A 395 -40.13 -3.62 -10.56
CA ASP A 395 -39.61 -2.86 -9.42
C ASP A 395 -38.44 -3.55 -8.67
N ARG A 396 -37.97 -4.69 -9.18
CA ARG A 396 -36.83 -5.46 -8.62
C ARG A 396 -35.78 -5.69 -9.71
N PRO A 397 -34.47 -5.69 -9.39
CA PRO A 397 -33.89 -5.60 -8.05
C PRO A 397 -33.81 -4.16 -7.52
N TYR A 398 -33.63 -4.01 -6.21
CA TYR A 398 -33.38 -2.72 -5.55
C TYR A 398 -31.91 -2.30 -5.60
N ILE A 399 -31.00 -3.29 -5.63
CA ILE A 399 -29.56 -3.10 -5.72
C ILE A 399 -29.10 -3.63 -7.08
N SER A 400 -28.25 -2.87 -7.79
CA SER A 400 -27.77 -3.26 -9.12
C SER A 400 -26.97 -4.57 -9.08
N GLU A 401 -26.89 -5.27 -10.20
CA GLU A 401 -26.17 -6.55 -10.31
C GLU A 401 -24.69 -6.45 -9.93
N MET A 402 -24.05 -5.32 -10.23
CA MET A 402 -22.65 -5.10 -9.89
C MET A 402 -22.46 -4.87 -8.40
N GLU A 403 -23.29 -4.04 -7.77
CA GLU A 403 -23.26 -3.84 -6.31
C GLU A 403 -23.57 -5.15 -5.56
N ARG A 404 -24.57 -5.91 -6.02
CA ARG A 404 -24.87 -7.24 -5.44
C ARG A 404 -23.67 -8.20 -5.58
N ALA A 405 -23.00 -8.19 -6.73
CA ALA A 405 -21.82 -9.03 -6.96
C ALA A 405 -20.66 -8.64 -6.02
N GLU A 406 -20.42 -7.34 -5.83
CA GLU A 406 -19.38 -6.84 -4.93
C GLU A 406 -19.66 -7.17 -3.47
N ILE A 407 -20.91 -7.01 -3.00
CA ILE A 407 -21.27 -7.36 -1.62
C ILE A 407 -21.08 -8.87 -1.40
N LEU A 408 -21.50 -9.71 -2.37
CA LEU A 408 -21.29 -11.16 -2.28
C LEU A 408 -19.81 -11.54 -2.30
N ALA A 409 -19.01 -10.94 -3.19
CA ALA A 409 -17.57 -11.17 -3.28
C ALA A 409 -16.82 -10.73 -2.01
N SER A 410 -17.35 -9.75 -1.29
CA SER A 410 -16.81 -9.29 0.00
C SER A 410 -17.02 -10.28 1.14
N LEU A 411 -17.89 -11.28 0.98
CA LEU A 411 -18.07 -12.32 1.99
C LEU A 411 -16.89 -13.30 1.95
N GLU A 412 -16.29 -13.55 3.13
CA GLU A 412 -15.14 -14.44 3.30
C GLU A 412 -15.41 -15.86 2.76
N CYS A 413 -16.64 -16.37 2.92
CA CYS A 413 -17.01 -17.71 2.48
C CYS A 413 -17.22 -17.85 0.96
N VAL A 414 -17.15 -16.77 0.19
CA VAL A 414 -17.41 -16.75 -1.27
C VAL A 414 -16.09 -16.62 -2.01
N ASP A 415 -15.79 -17.59 -2.88
CA ASP A 415 -14.56 -17.59 -3.66
C ASP A 415 -14.75 -16.90 -5.00
N TYR A 416 -15.87 -17.18 -5.70
CA TYR A 416 -16.16 -16.56 -7.00
C TYR A 416 -17.64 -16.18 -7.14
N VAL A 417 -17.90 -15.10 -7.87
CA VAL A 417 -19.23 -14.64 -8.27
C VAL A 417 -19.25 -14.48 -9.78
N THR A 418 -20.33 -14.90 -10.43
CA THR A 418 -20.50 -14.72 -11.87
C THR A 418 -21.95 -14.40 -12.20
N ILE A 419 -22.17 -13.41 -13.07
CA ILE A 419 -23.51 -12.88 -13.39
C ILE A 419 -24.08 -13.63 -14.59
N PHE A 420 -25.35 -14.02 -14.54
CA PHE A 420 -26.05 -14.68 -15.64
C PHE A 420 -27.45 -14.10 -15.86
N SER A 421 -27.90 -14.07 -17.12
CA SER A 421 -29.13 -13.38 -17.53
C SER A 421 -30.31 -14.31 -17.80
N GLU A 422 -30.07 -15.61 -17.88
CA GLU A 422 -31.11 -16.61 -18.03
C GLU A 422 -31.99 -16.68 -16.76
N GLN A 423 -33.25 -17.14 -16.91
CA GLN A 423 -34.12 -17.35 -15.75
C GLN A 423 -33.69 -18.56 -14.91
N ARG A 424 -32.98 -19.50 -15.54
CA ARG A 424 -32.49 -20.72 -14.90
C ARG A 424 -31.00 -20.88 -15.14
N PRO A 425 -30.25 -21.44 -14.18
CA PRO A 425 -28.80 -21.52 -14.25
C PRO A 425 -28.29 -22.71 -15.08
N ASP A 426 -29.10 -23.39 -15.90
CA ASP A 426 -28.74 -24.66 -16.54
C ASP A 426 -27.43 -24.58 -17.35
N ASN A 427 -27.21 -23.51 -18.11
CA ASN A 427 -25.97 -23.29 -18.86
C ASN A 427 -24.76 -23.12 -17.92
N LEU A 428 -24.94 -22.36 -16.85
CA LEU A 428 -23.91 -22.12 -15.86
C LEU A 428 -23.57 -23.40 -15.07
N ILE A 429 -24.56 -24.24 -14.78
CA ILE A 429 -24.36 -25.57 -14.18
C ILE A 429 -23.57 -26.47 -15.13
N LYS A 430 -23.87 -26.48 -16.43
CA LYS A 430 -23.09 -27.24 -17.43
C LYS A 430 -21.64 -26.76 -17.53
N LEU A 431 -21.42 -25.47 -17.32
CA LEU A 431 -20.09 -24.85 -17.35
C LEU A 431 -19.29 -25.14 -16.07
N VAL A 432 -19.91 -25.02 -14.90
CA VAL A 432 -19.28 -25.23 -13.59
C VAL A 432 -19.15 -26.72 -13.25
N LYS A 433 -20.09 -27.56 -13.69
CA LYS A 433 -20.21 -28.99 -13.34
C LYS A 433 -19.97 -29.23 -11.84
N PRO A 434 -20.75 -28.61 -10.94
CA PRO A 434 -20.46 -28.61 -9.52
C PRO A 434 -20.55 -30.01 -8.92
N ASP A 435 -19.70 -30.30 -7.94
CA ASP A 435 -19.81 -31.52 -7.13
C ASP A 435 -21.03 -31.43 -6.20
N ILE A 436 -21.34 -30.21 -5.72
CA ILE A 436 -22.52 -29.93 -4.91
C ILE A 436 -23.21 -28.67 -5.41
N HIS A 437 -24.48 -28.76 -5.81
CA HIS A 437 -25.34 -27.61 -6.03
C HIS A 437 -26.22 -27.38 -4.80
N VAL A 438 -26.00 -26.26 -4.12
CA VAL A 438 -26.75 -25.89 -2.93
C VAL A 438 -27.89 -24.96 -3.31
N LYS A 439 -29.07 -25.20 -2.71
CA LYS A 439 -30.25 -24.32 -2.80
C LYS A 439 -30.69 -23.91 -1.40
N GLY A 440 -30.98 -22.61 -1.23
CA GLY A 440 -31.60 -22.08 -0.02
C GLY A 440 -33.11 -21.89 -0.22
N GLY A 441 -33.90 -22.27 0.78
CA GLY A 441 -35.37 -22.10 0.76
C GLY A 441 -36.14 -23.35 1.20
N ASP A 442 -37.46 -23.23 1.33
CA ASP A 442 -38.37 -24.33 1.73
C ASP A 442 -38.72 -25.29 0.56
N TYR A 443 -37.76 -25.54 -0.33
CA TYR A 443 -37.98 -26.38 -1.50
C TYR A 443 -37.88 -27.86 -1.14
N LYS A 444 -38.86 -28.67 -1.55
CA LYS A 444 -38.70 -30.14 -1.57
C LYS A 444 -37.72 -30.53 -2.67
N ILE A 445 -36.67 -31.28 -2.32
CA ILE A 445 -35.58 -31.70 -3.22
C ILE A 445 -36.12 -32.30 -4.53
N ASP A 446 -37.22 -33.04 -4.47
CA ASP A 446 -37.79 -33.74 -5.63
C ASP A 446 -38.49 -32.84 -6.67
N ARG A 447 -38.69 -31.56 -6.36
CA ARG A 447 -39.30 -30.58 -7.27
C ARG A 447 -38.29 -29.61 -7.89
N LEU A 448 -36.99 -29.79 -7.64
CA LEU A 448 -35.96 -28.91 -8.19
C LEU A 448 -35.65 -29.26 -9.66
N PRO A 449 -35.94 -28.36 -10.61
CA PRO A 449 -35.74 -28.64 -12.04
C PRO A 449 -34.27 -28.91 -12.41
N GLU A 450 -33.32 -28.40 -11.62
CA GLU A 450 -31.88 -28.55 -11.86
C GLU A 450 -31.32 -29.89 -11.34
N LYS A 451 -32.08 -30.65 -10.54
CA LYS A 451 -31.63 -31.91 -9.92
C LYS A 451 -31.14 -32.91 -10.94
N LYS A 452 -31.96 -33.21 -11.95
CA LYS A 452 -31.62 -34.17 -13.02
C LYS A 452 -30.34 -33.75 -13.75
N LEU A 453 -30.18 -32.46 -14.03
CA LEU A 453 -28.99 -31.93 -14.71
C LEU A 453 -27.73 -32.11 -13.86
N VAL A 454 -27.75 -31.70 -12.59
CA VAL A 454 -26.60 -31.82 -11.68
C VAL A 454 -26.20 -33.29 -11.49
N GLU A 455 -27.17 -34.19 -11.30
CA GLU A 455 -26.92 -35.62 -11.14
C GLU A 455 -26.33 -36.24 -12.42
N SER A 456 -26.84 -35.87 -13.61
CA SER A 456 -26.25 -36.32 -14.88
C SER A 456 -24.80 -35.86 -15.10
N LEU A 457 -24.36 -34.81 -14.40
CA LEU A 457 -22.99 -34.29 -14.45
C LEU A 457 -22.10 -34.86 -13.34
N GLY A 458 -22.62 -35.79 -12.53
CA GLY A 458 -21.91 -36.46 -11.43
C GLY A 458 -21.93 -35.67 -10.10
N GLY A 459 -22.69 -34.58 -10.02
CA GLY A 459 -22.86 -33.79 -8.80
C GLY A 459 -24.07 -34.22 -7.98
N LYS A 460 -24.24 -33.60 -6.80
CA LYS A 460 -25.43 -33.77 -5.95
C LYS A 460 -26.10 -32.44 -5.61
N VAL A 461 -27.42 -32.46 -5.38
CA VAL A 461 -28.17 -31.29 -4.91
C VAL A 461 -28.42 -31.38 -3.41
N VAL A 462 -28.15 -30.29 -2.69
CA VAL A 462 -28.40 -30.17 -1.25
C VAL A 462 -29.28 -28.95 -0.98
N VAL A 463 -30.30 -29.12 -0.16
CA VAL A 463 -31.17 -28.03 0.27
C VAL A 463 -30.84 -27.69 1.73
N ILE A 464 -30.57 -26.42 2.00
CA ILE A 464 -30.35 -25.91 3.35
C ILE A 464 -31.61 -25.17 3.80
N THR A 465 -32.21 -25.65 4.88
CA THR A 465 -33.44 -25.08 5.43
C THR A 465 -33.23 -23.62 5.85
N PRO A 466 -34.05 -22.68 5.38
CA PRO A 466 -33.91 -21.27 5.72
C PRO A 466 -34.28 -21.02 7.20
N ILE A 467 -33.75 -19.94 7.75
CA ILE A 467 -34.12 -19.47 9.09
C ILE A 467 -35.50 -18.81 9.01
N LYS A 468 -36.48 -19.31 9.79
CA LYS A 468 -37.84 -18.74 9.85
C LYS A 468 -37.81 -17.22 10.07
N GLY A 469 -38.60 -16.48 9.28
CA GLY A 469 -38.91 -15.07 9.49
C GLY A 469 -37.96 -14.03 8.89
N LYS A 470 -36.98 -14.41 8.06
CA LYS A 470 -36.07 -13.47 7.39
C LYS A 470 -36.02 -13.70 5.89
N SER A 471 -36.83 -12.96 5.12
CA SER A 471 -36.75 -12.86 3.66
C SER A 471 -36.68 -11.39 3.25
N THR A 472 -36.07 -11.10 2.10
CA THR A 472 -36.04 -9.73 1.52
C THR A 472 -37.46 -9.15 1.40
N THR A 473 -38.44 -9.96 0.99
CA THR A 473 -39.85 -9.54 0.88
C THR A 473 -40.43 -9.15 2.24
N ASN A 474 -40.20 -9.93 3.29
CA ASN A 474 -40.72 -9.62 4.62
C ASN A 474 -40.06 -8.38 5.23
N ILE A 475 -38.79 -8.12 4.91
CA ILE A 475 -38.09 -6.90 5.35
C ILE A 475 -38.73 -5.68 4.69
N VAL A 476 -38.95 -5.74 3.38
CA VAL A 476 -39.54 -4.64 2.61
C VAL A 476 -41.00 -4.41 3.02
N GLU A 477 -41.81 -5.47 3.16
CA GLU A 477 -43.18 -5.36 3.66
C GLU A 477 -43.22 -4.77 5.07
N ARG A 478 -42.29 -5.11 5.96
CA ARG A 478 -42.18 -4.47 7.29
C ARG A 478 -41.81 -2.99 7.22
N ILE A 479 -41.02 -2.58 6.23
CA ILE A 479 -40.66 -1.17 6.03
C ILE A 479 -41.88 -0.41 5.48
N LEU A 480 -42.60 -0.99 4.51
CA LEU A 480 -43.77 -0.37 3.89
C LEU A 480 -45.03 -0.37 4.77
N ASN A 481 -45.18 -1.35 5.68
CA ASN A 481 -46.34 -1.49 6.57
C ASN A 481 -46.14 -0.84 7.96
N LYS A 482 -44.98 -0.23 8.23
CA LYS A 482 -44.81 0.66 9.39
C LYS A 482 -45.38 2.04 9.04
N LYS A 483 -46.67 2.25 9.29
CA LYS A 483 -47.22 3.59 9.51
C LYS A 483 -46.87 4.05 10.92
#